data_AF-A0A077XMH2-F1
#
_entry.id   AF-A0A077XMH2-F1
#
_cell.length_a   1.000
_cell.length_b   1.000
_cell.length_c   1.000
_cell.angle_alpha   90.00
_cell.angle_beta   90.00
_cell.angle_gamma   90.00
#
_symmetry.space_group_name_H-M   'P 1'
#
loop_
_entity.id
_entity.type
_entity.pdbx_description
1 polymer ?
#
loop_
_entity_poly.entity_id
_entity_poly.type
_entity_poly.pdbx_seq_one_letter_code
_entity_poly.pdbx_strand_id
1 'polypeptide(L)'
;MLANDPSFNEWSIDGKGYYYRPPIVIGQNENRNPTGYSLKKGLTPDAAQAPTKTSTIASVVFRATEAYLNYVEANYELDGSLDANSTKYWQAVRKRSNVDLDYNKTIANTDLSKEEDWAKYSAATLISPTLYNIRRERRVEFTAEAMRWNDLKRWRALDGVKQFMVAGFNLWDENYKLYTEPSHGIGKVNLIEFGNNGANVSSKNDGKYLLPYRVNSGNIAFNGYTWNQNKYLNPISTTHFRLTTETPGSSDYQSSSIYQNPGWSTQANSLAEGD
;
A
#
# COMPACT_ATOMS: atom_id res chain seq x y z
N MET A 1 -19.79 7.59 23.33
CA MET A 1 -19.88 6.68 24.48
C MET A 1 -18.73 5.69 24.35
N LEU A 2 -17.83 5.74 25.32
CA LEU A 2 -16.66 4.88 25.44
C LEU A 2 -17.14 3.54 26.00
N ALA A 3 -16.86 2.42 25.32
CA ALA A 3 -17.36 1.13 25.74
C ALA A 3 -16.71 0.71 27.07
N ASN A 4 -17.54 0.36 28.05
CA ASN A 4 -17.12 -0.12 29.38
C ASN A 4 -16.79 -1.63 29.39
N ASP A 5 -16.70 -2.26 28.21
CA ASP A 5 -16.39 -3.68 28.07
C ASP A 5 -15.11 -3.83 27.24
N PRO A 6 -13.97 -4.17 27.86
CA PRO A 6 -12.75 -4.44 27.12
C PRO A 6 -12.95 -5.70 26.29
N SER A 7 -13.23 -5.53 25.01
CA SER A 7 -13.13 -6.61 24.03
C SER A 7 -11.68 -7.16 24.05
N PHE A 8 -11.47 -8.39 23.53
CA PHE A 8 -10.21 -9.16 23.58
C PHE A 8 -8.90 -8.45 23.13
N ASN A 9 -8.98 -7.20 22.66
CA ASN A 9 -7.91 -6.38 22.08
C ASN A 9 -7.78 -4.97 22.68
N GLU A 10 -8.69 -4.57 23.58
CA GLU A 10 -8.96 -3.16 23.90
C GLU A 10 -8.81 -2.89 25.41
N TRP A 11 -7.92 -1.97 25.80
CA TRP A 11 -7.79 -1.48 27.17
C TRP A 11 -7.53 0.02 27.19
N SER A 12 -8.20 0.76 28.09
CA SER A 12 -8.06 2.21 28.20
C SER A 12 -6.69 2.61 28.74
N ILE A 13 -5.91 3.29 27.89
CA ILE A 13 -4.75 4.05 28.36
C ILE A 13 -5.24 5.47 28.65
N ASP A 14 -4.94 6.00 29.83
CA ASP A 14 -5.39 7.30 30.33
C ASP A 14 -5.32 8.40 29.24
N GLY A 15 -6.50 8.86 28.80
CA GLY A 15 -6.67 9.86 27.73
C GLY A 15 -6.26 9.45 26.30
N LYS A 16 -5.85 8.19 26.06
CA LYS A 16 -5.23 7.73 24.78
C LYS A 16 -6.01 6.64 24.03
N GLY A 17 -7.18 6.24 24.52
CA GLY A 17 -8.07 5.28 23.84
C GLY A 17 -7.80 3.82 24.19
N TYR A 18 -8.57 2.92 23.57
CA TYR A 18 -8.57 1.48 23.84
C TYR A 18 -7.75 0.72 22.80
N TYR A 19 -6.50 0.37 23.09
CA TYR A 19 -5.74 -0.52 22.21
C TYR A 19 -4.57 -1.18 22.94
N TYR A 20 -4.63 -2.50 23.10
CA TYR A 20 -3.56 -3.29 23.73
C TYR A 20 -2.77 -4.12 22.71
N ARG A 21 -3.45 -4.78 21.77
CA ARG A 21 -2.80 -5.57 20.72
C ARG A 21 -3.61 -5.59 19.41
N PRO A 22 -2.93 -5.67 18.23
CA PRO A 22 -3.64 -5.89 16.98
C PRO A 22 -4.27 -7.29 16.89
N PRO A 23 -5.50 -7.46 16.39
CA PRO A 23 -6.04 -8.77 16.03
C PRO A 23 -5.33 -9.34 14.79
N ILE A 24 -4.21 -10.02 14.98
CA ILE A 24 -3.46 -10.66 13.87
C ILE A 24 -3.97 -12.07 13.55
N VAL A 25 -4.45 -12.81 14.55
CA VAL A 25 -4.93 -14.22 14.42
C VAL A 25 -6.25 -14.49 15.13
N ILE A 26 -6.86 -13.47 15.73
CA ILE A 26 -8.06 -13.57 16.56
C ILE A 26 -9.19 -12.71 15.99
N GLY A 27 -10.42 -13.02 16.41
CA GLY A 27 -11.63 -12.36 15.91
C GLY A 27 -12.05 -12.87 14.52
N GLN A 28 -13.08 -12.23 13.98
CA GLN A 28 -13.58 -12.48 12.62
C GLN A 28 -12.49 -12.17 11.60
N ASN A 29 -12.43 -12.98 10.54
CA ASN A 29 -11.40 -12.85 9.51
C ASN A 29 -11.43 -11.46 8.86
N GLU A 30 -12.62 -10.90 8.65
CA GLU A 30 -12.80 -9.56 8.05
C GLU A 30 -12.24 -8.41 8.92
N ASN A 31 -12.12 -8.63 10.23
CA ASN A 31 -11.69 -7.60 11.20
C ASN A 31 -10.21 -7.74 11.59
N ARG A 32 -9.48 -8.66 10.95
CA ARG A 32 -8.06 -8.86 11.25
C ARG A 32 -7.21 -7.72 10.71
N ASN A 33 -6.12 -7.44 11.43
CA ASN A 33 -5.04 -6.60 10.96
C ASN A 33 -3.85 -7.51 10.62
N PRO A 34 -3.80 -8.10 9.41
CA PRO A 34 -2.83 -9.15 9.08
C PRO A 34 -1.37 -8.67 9.14
N THR A 35 -1.11 -7.36 9.04
CA THR A 35 0.22 -6.75 9.19
C THR A 35 0.48 -6.20 10.59
N GLY A 36 -0.49 -6.27 11.49
CA GLY A 36 -0.45 -5.60 12.80
C GLY A 36 -0.66 -4.07 12.76
N TYR A 37 -0.89 -3.49 11.57
CA TYR A 37 -1.23 -2.08 11.42
C TYR A 37 -2.69 -1.91 11.02
N SER A 38 -3.31 -0.83 11.51
CA SER A 38 -4.66 -0.40 11.13
C SER A 38 -4.60 1.00 10.52
N LEU A 39 -5.43 1.24 9.51
CA LEU A 39 -5.58 2.56 8.93
C LEU A 39 -6.49 3.41 9.82
N LYS A 40 -6.00 4.59 10.23
CA LYS A 40 -6.83 5.60 10.91
C LYS A 40 -7.35 6.69 9.97
N LYS A 41 -6.59 7.00 8.91
CA LYS A 41 -6.93 8.06 7.96
C LYS A 41 -8.21 7.71 7.19
N GLY A 42 -9.10 8.68 7.04
CA GLY A 42 -10.41 8.48 6.41
C GLY A 42 -11.49 7.93 7.36
N LEU A 43 -11.12 7.50 8.57
CA LEU A 43 -12.09 7.09 9.59
C LEU A 43 -12.58 8.29 10.40
N THR A 44 -13.86 8.28 10.73
CA THR A 44 -14.47 9.29 11.60
C THR A 44 -14.20 8.98 13.07
N PRO A 45 -13.87 9.98 13.90
CA PRO A 45 -13.89 9.83 15.35
C PRO A 45 -15.31 9.85 15.93
N ASP A 46 -16.32 10.24 15.14
CA ASP A 46 -17.71 10.28 15.57
C ASP A 46 -18.31 8.86 15.58
N ALA A 47 -18.52 8.33 16.79
CA ALA A 47 -19.10 7.01 16.99
C ALA A 47 -20.50 6.85 16.37
N ALA A 48 -21.26 7.93 16.19
CA ALA A 48 -22.57 7.86 15.53
C ALA A 48 -22.47 7.55 14.03
N GLN A 49 -21.30 7.84 13.43
CA GLN A 49 -20.98 7.58 12.02
C GLN A 49 -20.05 6.38 11.81
N ALA A 50 -19.62 5.74 12.90
CA ALA A 50 -18.81 4.53 12.89
C ALA A 50 -19.54 3.18 12.63
N PRO A 51 -20.89 3.03 12.73
CA PRO A 51 -21.49 1.73 12.42
C PRO A 51 -21.39 1.43 10.92
N THR A 52 -21.48 0.16 10.56
CA THR A 52 -21.40 -0.46 9.21
C THR A 52 -22.48 0.02 8.20
N LYS A 53 -23.09 1.19 8.44
CA LYS A 53 -24.18 1.84 7.71
C LYS A 53 -23.66 3.06 6.93
N THR A 54 -24.57 3.74 6.23
CA THR A 54 -24.31 5.00 5.52
C THR A 54 -23.62 6.03 6.41
N SER A 55 -22.41 6.40 6.03
CA SER A 55 -21.64 7.50 6.62
C SER A 55 -21.79 8.75 5.74
N THR A 56 -21.72 9.93 6.35
CA THR A 56 -21.71 11.22 5.63
C THR A 56 -20.30 11.78 5.45
N ILE A 57 -19.26 11.01 5.79
CA ILE A 57 -17.86 11.39 5.54
C ILE A 57 -17.67 11.56 4.03
N ALA A 58 -17.13 12.72 3.64
CA ALA A 58 -16.80 12.99 2.25
C ALA A 58 -15.67 12.08 1.75
N SER A 59 -15.84 11.51 0.55
CA SER A 59 -14.77 10.85 -0.18
C SER A 59 -14.06 11.86 -1.07
N VAL A 60 -12.76 12.08 -0.81
CA VAL A 60 -11.98 13.06 -1.57
C VAL A 60 -11.59 12.46 -2.92
N VAL A 61 -12.04 13.09 -4.01
CA VAL A 61 -11.63 12.71 -5.38
C VAL A 61 -10.45 13.55 -5.85
N PHE A 62 -10.51 14.87 -5.65
CA PHE A 62 -9.44 15.81 -5.96
C PHE A 62 -9.27 16.81 -4.83
N ARG A 63 -8.03 17.24 -4.59
CA ARG A 63 -7.73 18.30 -3.62
C ARG A 63 -6.51 19.12 -4.03
N ALA A 64 -6.47 20.38 -3.61
CA ALA A 64 -5.46 21.35 -4.06
C ALA A 64 -4.00 20.87 -3.93
N THR A 65 -3.67 20.10 -2.89
CA THR A 65 -2.29 19.61 -2.71
C THR A 65 -1.87 18.57 -3.74
N GLU A 66 -2.80 17.91 -4.45
CA GLU A 66 -2.48 17.13 -5.64
C GLU A 66 -1.96 18.02 -6.77
N ALA A 67 -2.65 19.13 -7.08
CA ALA A 67 -2.18 20.08 -8.09
C ALA A 67 -0.81 20.66 -7.75
N TYR A 68 -0.57 20.98 -6.48
CA TYR A 68 0.72 21.46 -5.99
C TYR A 68 1.84 20.44 -6.22
N LEU A 69 1.64 19.19 -5.81
CA LEU A 69 2.66 18.15 -5.98
C LEU A 69 2.81 17.68 -7.43
N ASN A 70 1.76 17.76 -8.25
CA ASN A 70 1.84 17.55 -9.70
C ASN A 70 2.73 18.63 -10.34
N TYR A 71 2.54 19.90 -9.98
CA TYR A 71 3.38 20.99 -10.49
C TYR A 71 4.84 20.82 -10.07
N VAL A 72 5.10 20.55 -8.78
CA VAL A 72 6.46 20.35 -8.24
C VAL A 72 7.18 19.23 -8.98
N GLU A 73 6.52 18.09 -9.19
CA GLU A 73 7.08 16.96 -9.90
C GLU A 73 7.33 17.28 -11.38
N ALA A 74 6.35 17.87 -12.07
CA ALA A 74 6.47 18.20 -13.49
C ALA A 74 7.57 19.25 -13.76
N ASN A 75 7.67 20.28 -12.92
CA ASN A 75 8.71 21.30 -13.01
C ASN A 75 10.10 20.69 -12.80
N TYR A 76 10.27 19.83 -11.77
CA TYR A 76 11.56 19.18 -11.54
C TYR A 76 11.96 18.21 -12.66
N GLU A 77 11.01 17.42 -13.18
CA GLU A 77 11.27 16.49 -14.29
C GLU A 77 11.61 17.25 -15.60
N LEU A 78 11.05 18.46 -15.80
CA LEU A 78 11.34 19.31 -16.96
C LEU A 78 12.71 20.01 -16.85
N ASP A 79 12.96 20.69 -15.74
CA ASP A 79 14.06 21.64 -15.59
C ASP A 79 15.26 21.08 -14.81
N GLY A 80 15.09 19.94 -14.13
CA GLY A 80 16.08 19.39 -13.18
C GLY A 80 16.28 20.24 -11.92
N SER A 81 15.46 21.27 -11.72
CA SER A 81 15.52 22.22 -10.61
C SER A 81 14.11 22.66 -10.19
N LEU A 82 14.00 23.33 -9.04
CA LEU A 82 12.73 23.82 -8.50
C LEU A 82 12.62 25.32 -8.71
N ASP A 83 11.55 25.75 -9.37
CA ASP A 83 11.22 27.17 -9.47
C ASP A 83 10.61 27.73 -8.17
N ALA A 84 10.35 29.04 -8.16
CA ALA A 84 9.76 29.71 -7.01
C ALA A 84 8.37 29.19 -6.64
N ASN A 85 7.57 28.73 -7.61
CA ASN A 85 6.25 28.16 -7.36
C ASN A 85 6.36 26.76 -6.73
N SER A 86 7.26 25.91 -7.22
CA SER A 86 7.56 24.60 -6.67
C SER A 86 8.01 24.70 -5.22
N THR A 87 8.93 25.60 -4.91
CA THR A 87 9.35 25.86 -3.53
C THR A 87 8.16 26.31 -2.66
N LYS A 88 7.37 27.28 -3.14
CA LYS A 88 6.18 27.79 -2.44
C LYS A 88 5.15 26.68 -2.17
N TYR A 89 4.87 25.85 -3.16
CA TYR A 89 3.87 24.78 -3.08
C TYR A 89 4.31 23.67 -2.15
N TRP A 90 5.57 23.23 -2.24
CA TRP A 90 6.11 22.20 -1.35
C TRP A 90 6.11 22.69 0.10
N GLN A 91 6.55 23.93 0.35
CA GLN A 91 6.50 24.54 1.68
C GLN A 91 5.07 24.68 2.21
N ALA A 92 4.09 25.01 1.35
CA ALA A 92 2.69 25.11 1.75
C ALA A 92 2.12 23.77 2.23
N VAL A 93 2.43 22.67 1.53
CA VAL A 93 2.03 21.31 1.94
C VAL A 93 2.63 20.97 3.32
N ARG A 94 3.93 21.19 3.48
CA ARG A 94 4.66 20.89 4.72
C ARG A 94 4.21 21.74 5.91
N LYS A 95 3.94 23.03 5.67
CA LYS A 95 3.39 23.95 6.68
C LYS A 95 2.04 23.46 7.19
N ARG A 96 1.12 23.09 6.30
CA ARG A 96 -0.20 22.59 6.68
C ARG A 96 -0.08 21.30 7.49
N SER A 97 0.84 20.42 7.10
CA SER A 97 1.06 19.13 7.75
C SER A 97 1.91 19.22 9.04
N ASN A 98 2.29 20.43 9.47
CA ASN A 98 3.08 20.71 10.67
C ASN A 98 4.41 19.94 10.73
N VAL A 99 5.11 19.86 9.58
CA VAL A 99 6.47 19.32 9.46
C VAL A 99 7.47 20.42 9.08
N ASP A 100 8.77 20.15 9.21
CA ASP A 100 9.82 21.14 8.90
C ASP A 100 9.69 21.63 7.46
N LEU A 101 9.59 22.95 7.25
CA LEU A 101 9.41 23.56 5.93
C LEU A 101 10.63 23.40 5.02
N ASP A 102 11.81 23.23 5.61
CA ASP A 102 13.05 23.07 4.87
C ASP A 102 13.20 21.62 4.38
N TYR A 103 12.61 21.34 3.22
CA TYR A 103 12.71 20.05 2.56
C TYR A 103 14.16 19.68 2.18
N ASN A 104 15.10 20.65 2.09
CA ASN A 104 16.50 20.35 1.79
C ASN A 104 17.15 19.54 2.91
N LYS A 105 16.71 19.68 4.16
CA LYS A 105 17.19 18.82 5.25
C LYS A 105 16.81 17.36 5.00
N THR A 106 15.59 17.10 4.52
CA THR A 106 15.16 15.75 4.18
C THR A 106 15.96 15.22 2.99
N ILE A 107 16.18 16.02 1.95
CA ILE A 107 16.98 15.66 0.77
C ILE A 107 18.43 15.34 1.17
N ALA A 108 19.09 16.20 1.95
CA ALA A 108 20.47 16.04 2.36
C ALA A 108 20.70 14.80 3.24
N ASN A 109 19.69 14.37 4.01
CA ASN A 109 19.75 13.16 4.83
C ASN A 109 19.21 11.91 4.11
N THR A 110 18.83 12.01 2.84
CA THR A 110 18.32 10.86 2.08
C THR A 110 19.45 10.07 1.47
N ASP A 111 19.59 8.82 1.92
CA ASP A 111 20.47 7.81 1.33
C ASP A 111 19.61 6.77 0.62
N LEU A 112 19.52 6.86 -0.72
CA LEU A 112 18.67 6.00 -1.55
C LEU A 112 18.98 4.51 -1.42
N SER A 113 20.18 4.14 -0.95
CA SER A 113 20.54 2.74 -0.70
C SER A 113 19.78 2.15 0.49
N LYS A 114 19.36 2.99 1.44
CA LYS A 114 18.61 2.61 2.65
C LYS A 114 17.10 2.74 2.49
N GLU A 115 16.63 3.28 1.38
CA GLU A 115 15.21 3.47 1.12
C GLU A 115 14.58 2.18 0.59
N GLU A 116 13.73 1.54 1.40
CA GLU A 116 12.88 0.41 1.02
C GLU A 116 11.61 0.90 0.29
N ASP A 117 11.82 1.67 -0.78
CA ASP A 117 10.77 2.27 -1.57
C ASP A 117 11.10 2.18 -3.07
N TRP A 118 10.21 1.56 -3.85
CA TRP A 118 10.36 1.42 -5.30
C TRP A 118 10.33 2.76 -6.05
N ALA A 119 9.70 3.80 -5.51
CA ALA A 119 9.60 5.12 -6.12
C ALA A 119 10.96 5.80 -6.34
N LYS A 120 12.05 5.25 -5.79
CA LYS A 120 13.44 5.64 -6.11
C LYS A 120 13.90 5.26 -7.51
N TYR A 121 13.10 4.49 -8.24
CA TYR A 121 13.38 4.11 -9.63
C TYR A 121 12.45 4.81 -10.62
N SER A 122 12.97 5.11 -11.80
CA SER A 122 12.23 5.48 -13.00
C SER A 122 12.70 4.59 -14.14
N ALA A 123 11.87 3.68 -14.64
CA ALA A 123 12.24 2.68 -15.66
C ALA A 123 13.58 1.97 -15.35
N ALA A 124 13.68 1.35 -14.18
CA ALA A 124 14.88 0.69 -13.63
C ALA A 124 16.10 1.60 -13.35
N THR A 125 16.01 2.90 -13.59
CA THR A 125 17.08 3.86 -13.31
C THR A 125 16.89 4.51 -11.94
N LEU A 126 17.94 4.57 -11.12
CA LEU A 126 17.89 5.26 -9.83
C LEU A 126 17.79 6.78 -10.08
N ILE A 127 16.86 7.44 -9.38
CA ILE A 127 16.63 8.88 -9.52
C ILE A 127 17.45 9.70 -8.51
N SER A 128 17.43 11.03 -8.64
CA SER A 128 18.07 11.92 -7.67
C SER A 128 17.36 11.89 -6.30
N PRO A 129 18.09 12.14 -5.19
CA PRO A 129 17.47 12.31 -3.87
C PRO A 129 16.36 13.37 -3.85
N THR A 130 16.50 14.44 -4.65
CA THR A 130 15.48 15.48 -4.78
C THR A 130 14.18 14.92 -5.38
N LEU A 131 14.25 14.27 -6.55
CA LEU A 131 13.06 13.69 -7.19
C LEU A 131 12.42 12.62 -6.30
N TYR A 132 13.23 11.78 -5.66
CA TYR A 132 12.71 10.80 -4.72
C TYR A 132 11.96 11.45 -3.55
N ASN A 133 12.44 12.57 -3.01
CA ASN A 133 11.74 13.27 -1.94
C ASN A 133 10.44 13.93 -2.40
N ILE A 134 10.34 14.40 -3.66
CA ILE A 134 9.06 14.82 -4.26
C ILE A 134 8.07 13.64 -4.27
N ARG A 135 8.52 12.48 -4.75
CA ARG A 135 7.71 11.25 -4.81
C ARG A 135 7.35 10.72 -3.41
N ARG A 136 8.24 10.89 -2.43
CA ARG A 136 7.99 10.58 -1.00
C ARG A 136 6.94 11.50 -0.40
N GLU A 137 7.00 12.80 -0.70
CA GLU A 137 5.99 13.76 -0.23
C GLU A 137 4.61 13.34 -0.72
N ARG A 138 4.47 12.96 -2.01
CA ARG A 138 3.23 12.38 -2.55
C ARG A 138 2.79 11.11 -1.81
N ARG A 139 3.71 10.16 -1.59
CA ARG A 139 3.41 8.91 -0.87
C ARG A 139 2.82 9.17 0.50
N VAL A 140 3.45 10.03 1.29
CA VAL A 140 3.02 10.34 2.66
C VAL A 140 1.70 11.11 2.65
N GLU A 141 1.65 12.18 1.86
CA GLU A 141 0.50 13.07 1.78
C GLU A 141 -0.78 12.32 1.31
N PHE A 142 -0.66 11.44 0.31
CA PHE A 142 -1.78 10.67 -0.26
C PHE A 142 -1.87 9.23 0.26
N THR A 143 -1.23 8.89 1.39
CA THR A 143 -1.39 7.54 1.98
C THR A 143 -2.88 7.24 2.18
N ALA A 144 -3.31 6.05 1.72
CA ALA A 144 -4.70 5.59 1.71
C ALA A 144 -5.70 6.39 0.84
N GLU A 145 -5.22 7.20 -0.11
CA GLU A 145 -6.06 7.93 -1.08
C GLU A 145 -5.89 7.39 -2.52
N ALA A 146 -5.60 6.09 -2.66
CA ALA A 146 -5.52 5.36 -3.93
C ALA A 146 -4.51 5.88 -5.01
N MET A 147 -3.64 6.84 -4.68
CA MET A 147 -2.68 7.42 -5.64
C MET A 147 -1.48 6.51 -5.94
N ARG A 148 -1.07 5.69 -4.96
CA ARG A 148 0.24 5.04 -4.96
C ARG A 148 0.45 4.06 -6.11
N TRP A 149 -0.59 3.32 -6.48
CA TRP A 149 -0.53 2.38 -7.58
C TRP A 149 -0.27 3.07 -8.92
N ASN A 150 -1.02 4.13 -9.20
CA ASN A 150 -0.89 4.91 -10.43
C ASN A 150 0.47 5.61 -10.49
N ASP A 151 0.94 6.17 -9.37
CA ASP A 151 2.27 6.76 -9.24
C ASP A 151 3.38 5.75 -9.59
N LEU A 152 3.37 4.56 -8.98
CA LEU A 152 4.38 3.53 -9.26
C LEU A 152 4.35 3.04 -10.72
N LYS A 153 3.16 2.91 -11.31
CA LYS A 153 2.99 2.50 -12.71
C LYS A 153 3.49 3.55 -13.69
N ARG A 154 3.08 4.82 -13.52
CA ARG A 154 3.49 5.91 -14.43
C ARG A 154 4.98 6.22 -14.35
N TRP A 155 5.60 6.00 -13.19
CA TRP A 155 7.06 6.08 -13.03
C TRP A 155 7.81 4.85 -13.56
N ARG A 156 7.11 3.76 -13.90
CA ARG A 156 7.73 2.49 -14.23
C ARG A 156 8.73 2.04 -13.14
N ALA A 157 8.30 2.17 -11.88
CA ALA A 157 9.14 2.01 -10.70
C ALA A 157 9.27 0.55 -10.21
N LEU A 158 8.54 -0.39 -10.80
CA LEU A 158 8.37 -1.75 -10.31
C LEU A 158 9.29 -2.78 -11.00
N ASP A 159 10.09 -2.40 -11.98
CA ASP A 159 10.90 -3.31 -12.81
C ASP A 159 11.83 -4.22 -11.99
N GLY A 160 12.36 -3.69 -10.88
CA GLY A 160 13.26 -4.40 -9.98
C GLY A 160 12.58 -5.19 -8.87
N VAL A 161 11.25 -5.22 -8.79
CA VAL A 161 10.55 -5.93 -7.72
C VAL A 161 10.59 -7.42 -7.96
N LYS A 162 11.35 -8.13 -7.12
CA LYS A 162 11.53 -9.58 -7.14
C LYS A 162 11.33 -10.14 -5.74
N GLN A 163 10.51 -11.18 -5.62
CA GLN A 163 10.27 -11.91 -4.37
C GLN A 163 10.04 -11.01 -3.15
N PHE A 164 9.36 -9.88 -3.34
CA PHE A 164 9.14 -8.90 -2.29
C PHE A 164 8.20 -9.47 -1.23
N MET A 165 8.70 -9.59 -0.01
CA MET A 165 7.93 -10.07 1.14
C MET A 165 7.20 -8.91 1.79
N VAL A 166 5.87 -8.96 1.78
CA VAL A 166 5.08 -8.01 2.57
C VAL A 166 5.32 -8.29 4.04
N ALA A 167 5.83 -7.29 4.75
CA ALA A 167 6.10 -7.33 6.17
C ALA A 167 5.15 -6.43 6.96
N GLY A 168 4.75 -6.91 8.12
CA GLY A 168 4.02 -6.17 9.13
C GLY A 168 4.93 -5.56 10.20
N PHE A 169 4.36 -5.31 11.36
CA PHE A 169 5.10 -4.92 12.55
C PHE A 169 6.10 -5.99 12.99
N ASN A 170 7.08 -5.56 13.79
CA ASN A 170 8.05 -6.44 14.41
C ASN A 170 7.35 -7.29 15.47
N LEU A 171 7.00 -8.53 15.13
CA LEU A 171 6.29 -9.44 16.04
C LEU A 171 7.26 -10.10 17.02
N TRP A 172 8.40 -10.58 16.53
CA TRP A 172 9.17 -11.60 17.25
C TRP A 172 10.18 -11.07 18.26
N ASP A 173 10.60 -9.80 18.18
CA ASP A 173 11.53 -9.26 19.19
C ASP A 173 10.86 -9.19 20.58
N GLU A 174 9.69 -8.55 20.66
CA GLU A 174 9.00 -8.30 21.94
C GLU A 174 7.46 -8.37 21.82
N ASN A 175 6.90 -8.01 20.67
CA ASN A 175 5.45 -7.84 20.54
C ASN A 175 4.66 -9.16 20.57
N TYR A 176 5.31 -10.32 20.40
CA TYR A 176 4.68 -11.63 20.57
C TYR A 176 4.13 -11.83 21.99
N LYS A 177 4.73 -11.16 22.99
CA LYS A 177 4.30 -11.21 24.39
C LYS A 177 2.92 -10.60 24.60
N LEU A 178 2.50 -9.64 23.77
CA LEU A 178 1.13 -9.11 23.76
C LEU A 178 0.09 -10.22 23.51
N TYR A 179 0.51 -11.35 22.93
CA TYR A 179 -0.34 -12.49 22.62
C TYR A 179 -0.16 -13.63 23.63
N THR A 180 1.08 -14.03 23.93
CA THR A 180 1.37 -15.20 24.78
C THR A 180 1.33 -14.90 26.28
N GLU A 181 1.64 -13.65 26.65
CA GLU A 181 1.75 -13.15 28.02
C GLU A 181 0.99 -11.83 28.20
N PRO A 182 -0.30 -11.76 27.80
CA PRO A 182 -1.08 -10.53 27.90
C PRO A 182 -1.31 -10.15 29.35
N SER A 183 -1.39 -8.84 29.59
CA SER A 183 -1.75 -8.22 30.86
C SER A 183 -3.18 -7.67 30.82
N HIS A 184 -3.61 -6.99 31.91
CA HIS A 184 -4.91 -6.32 31.99
C HIS A 184 -6.13 -7.24 31.84
N GLY A 185 -6.03 -8.50 32.28
CA GLY A 185 -7.14 -9.46 32.23
C GLY A 185 -7.48 -9.99 30.83
N ILE A 186 -6.66 -9.68 29.82
CA ILE A 186 -6.86 -10.12 28.44
C ILE A 186 -6.44 -11.60 28.28
N GLY A 187 -7.20 -12.36 27.50
CA GLY A 187 -6.94 -13.77 27.25
C GLY A 187 -5.68 -14.03 26.41
N LYS A 188 -4.94 -15.08 26.78
CA LYS A 188 -3.79 -15.60 26.02
C LYS A 188 -4.19 -16.06 24.63
N VAL A 189 -3.30 -15.86 23.68
CA VAL A 189 -3.41 -16.31 22.29
C VAL A 189 -2.21 -17.18 21.98
N ASN A 190 -2.49 -18.37 21.46
CA ASN A 190 -1.43 -19.27 21.01
C ASN A 190 -0.96 -18.85 19.61
N LEU A 191 0.30 -18.45 19.50
CA LEU A 191 0.95 -18.18 18.23
C LEU A 191 1.60 -19.47 17.74
N ILE A 192 1.10 -19.99 16.63
CA ILE A 192 1.57 -21.24 16.03
C ILE A 192 2.34 -20.86 14.77
N GLU A 193 3.67 -21.00 14.82
CA GLU A 193 4.56 -20.67 13.72
C GLU A 193 4.31 -21.57 12.50
N PHE A 194 4.50 -21.01 11.30
CA PHE A 194 4.61 -21.78 10.06
C PHE A 194 5.57 -22.96 10.20
N GLY A 195 5.17 -24.11 9.63
CA GLY A 195 5.86 -25.40 9.80
C GLY A 195 5.24 -26.30 10.86
N ASN A 196 4.32 -25.77 11.69
CA ASN A 196 3.57 -26.54 12.68
C ASN A 196 2.12 -26.76 12.25
N ASN A 197 1.48 -27.83 12.76
CA ASN A 197 0.07 -28.09 12.50
C ASN A 197 -0.81 -26.96 13.08
N GLY A 198 -1.67 -26.38 12.24
CA GLY A 198 -2.50 -25.24 12.64
C GLY A 198 -1.78 -23.89 12.70
N ALA A 199 -0.69 -23.72 11.94
CA ALA A 199 0.04 -22.46 11.85
C ALA A 199 -0.88 -21.25 11.59
N ASN A 200 -0.66 -20.18 12.34
CA ASN A 200 -1.42 -18.93 12.25
C ASN A 200 -0.54 -17.68 12.11
N VAL A 201 0.79 -17.80 12.26
CA VAL A 201 1.77 -16.73 12.03
C VAL A 201 2.98 -17.24 11.25
N SER A 202 3.71 -16.35 10.59
CA SER A 202 4.99 -16.69 9.93
C SER A 202 6.03 -17.13 10.95
N SER A 203 6.99 -17.97 10.57
CA SER A 203 8.02 -18.41 11.51
C SER A 203 8.97 -17.27 11.89
N LYS A 204 9.46 -17.25 13.13
CA LYS A 204 10.54 -16.36 13.57
C LYS A 204 11.85 -16.57 12.81
N ASN A 205 12.01 -17.76 12.22
CA ASN A 205 13.16 -18.07 11.37
C ASN A 205 13.14 -17.28 10.04
N ASP A 206 11.98 -16.76 9.62
CA ASP A 206 11.87 -15.88 8.46
C ASP A 206 12.29 -14.42 8.77
N GLY A 207 12.60 -14.13 10.03
CA GLY A 207 12.98 -12.80 10.52
C GLY A 207 12.02 -12.28 11.58
N LYS A 208 12.30 -11.08 12.09
CA LYS A 208 11.58 -10.50 13.23
C LYS A 208 10.18 -9.96 12.91
N TYR A 209 9.90 -9.68 11.65
CA TYR A 209 8.63 -9.10 11.22
C TYR A 209 7.58 -10.16 10.93
N LEU A 210 6.30 -9.83 11.16
CA LEU A 210 5.19 -10.67 10.73
C LEU A 210 5.10 -10.68 9.20
N LEU A 211 5.08 -11.85 8.57
CA LEU A 211 4.97 -12.02 7.12
C LEU A 211 3.62 -12.69 6.80
N PRO A 212 2.56 -11.92 6.47
CA PRO A 212 1.19 -12.43 6.47
C PRO A 212 0.95 -13.57 5.48
N TYR A 213 1.68 -13.57 4.36
CA TYR A 213 1.55 -14.57 3.31
C TYR A 213 2.39 -15.83 3.57
N ARG A 214 3.25 -15.84 4.58
CA ARG A 214 4.11 -16.98 4.93
C ARG A 214 3.53 -17.93 5.97
N VAL A 215 2.27 -17.75 6.33
CA VAL A 215 1.55 -18.65 7.25
C VAL A 215 1.19 -19.99 6.58
N ASN A 216 1.07 -20.01 5.25
CA ASN A 216 0.68 -21.19 4.47
C ASN A 216 1.45 -21.23 3.14
N SER A 217 2.17 -22.32 2.88
CA SER A 217 2.94 -22.52 1.64
C SER A 217 2.08 -22.59 0.37
N GLY A 218 0.78 -22.86 0.50
CA GLY A 218 -0.18 -22.78 -0.60
C GLY A 218 -0.58 -21.35 -0.98
N ASN A 219 -0.12 -20.32 -0.26
CA ASN A 219 -0.40 -18.94 -0.65
C ASN A 219 0.42 -18.56 -1.90
N ILE A 220 -0.24 -17.98 -2.91
CA ILE A 220 0.42 -17.55 -4.15
C ILE A 220 1.57 -16.54 -3.92
N ALA A 221 1.51 -15.77 -2.83
CA ALA A 221 2.52 -14.80 -2.44
C ALA A 221 3.46 -15.33 -1.33
N PHE A 222 3.49 -16.64 -1.07
CA PHE A 222 4.34 -17.24 -0.04
C PHE A 222 5.83 -16.96 -0.25
N ASN A 223 6.27 -16.99 -1.52
CA ASN A 223 7.63 -16.68 -1.94
C ASN A 223 7.83 -15.19 -2.30
N GLY A 224 6.87 -14.34 -1.93
CA GLY A 224 6.89 -12.91 -2.20
C GLY A 224 6.38 -12.53 -3.60
N TYR A 225 6.19 -11.24 -3.80
CA TYR A 225 5.72 -10.68 -5.07
C TYR A 225 6.88 -10.43 -6.04
N THR A 226 6.73 -10.93 -7.25
CA THR A 226 7.59 -10.57 -8.38
C THR A 226 6.77 -9.77 -9.37
N TRP A 227 7.28 -8.61 -9.78
CA TRP A 227 6.60 -7.79 -10.77
C TRP A 227 6.81 -8.35 -12.18
N ASN A 228 5.70 -8.45 -12.91
CA ASN A 228 5.65 -8.72 -14.34
C ASN A 228 5.47 -7.38 -15.08
N GLN A 229 6.43 -7.02 -15.94
CA GLN A 229 6.41 -5.73 -16.64
C GLN A 229 5.19 -5.56 -17.56
N ASN A 230 4.61 -6.66 -18.06
CA ASN A 230 3.38 -6.60 -18.87
C ASN A 230 2.19 -6.01 -18.07
N LYS A 231 2.24 -6.04 -16.73
CA LYS A 231 1.24 -5.46 -15.83
C LYS A 231 1.34 -3.95 -15.65
N TYR A 232 2.28 -3.28 -16.32
CA TYR A 232 2.17 -1.82 -16.50
C TYR A 232 0.96 -1.46 -17.36
N LEU A 233 0.55 -2.34 -18.26
CA LEU A 233 -0.69 -2.22 -19.02
C LEU A 233 -1.74 -3.18 -18.44
N ASN A 234 -3.01 -2.94 -18.79
CA ASN A 234 -4.13 -3.79 -18.39
C ASN A 234 -4.68 -4.50 -19.63
N PRO A 235 -5.30 -5.68 -19.53
CA PRO A 235 -5.91 -6.31 -20.69
C PRO A 235 -7.10 -5.48 -21.19
N ILE A 236 -7.27 -5.46 -22.51
CA ILE A 236 -8.49 -5.00 -23.17
C ILE A 236 -9.52 -6.14 -23.11
N SER A 237 -10.76 -5.82 -22.75
CA SER A 237 -11.85 -6.80 -22.66
C SER A 237 -12.17 -7.43 -24.02
N THR A 238 -12.42 -8.74 -24.03
CA THR A 238 -12.89 -9.49 -25.22
C THR A 238 -14.15 -8.89 -25.83
N THR A 239 -15.00 -8.25 -25.03
CA THR A 239 -16.18 -7.53 -25.53
C THR A 239 -15.81 -6.41 -26.50
N HIS A 240 -14.73 -5.67 -26.24
CA HIS A 240 -14.31 -4.61 -27.15
C HIS A 240 -13.88 -5.19 -28.49
N PHE A 241 -13.06 -6.25 -28.48
CA PHE A 241 -12.67 -6.96 -29.70
C PHE A 241 -13.89 -7.46 -30.49
N ARG A 242 -14.88 -8.04 -29.81
CA ARG A 242 -16.12 -8.51 -30.44
C ARG A 242 -16.91 -7.40 -31.13
N LEU A 243 -16.91 -6.19 -30.60
CA LEU A 243 -17.66 -5.07 -31.17
C LEU A 243 -16.95 -4.43 -32.37
N THR A 244 -15.65 -4.64 -32.49
CA THR A 244 -14.78 -4.00 -33.49
C THR A 244 -14.30 -4.95 -34.57
N THR A 245 -14.78 -6.20 -34.59
CA THR A 245 -14.60 -7.14 -35.70
C THR A 245 -15.29 -6.66 -36.97
N GLU A 246 -14.82 -7.10 -38.14
CA GLU A 246 -15.44 -6.80 -39.45
C GLU A 246 -16.94 -7.14 -39.47
N THR A 247 -17.32 -8.25 -38.83
CA THR A 247 -18.72 -8.60 -38.55
C THR A 247 -18.99 -8.42 -37.05
N PRO A 248 -19.67 -7.32 -36.64
CA PRO A 248 -19.89 -7.01 -35.22
C PRO A 248 -20.50 -8.19 -34.45
N GLY A 249 -19.87 -8.56 -33.35
CA GLY A 249 -20.26 -9.67 -32.48
C GLY A 249 -19.53 -10.99 -32.74
N SER A 250 -18.76 -11.07 -33.84
CA SER A 250 -17.95 -12.25 -34.21
C SER A 250 -16.90 -12.62 -33.16
N SER A 251 -16.59 -13.92 -33.07
CA SER A 251 -15.49 -14.46 -32.25
C SER A 251 -14.13 -14.45 -32.97
N ASP A 252 -14.08 -14.04 -34.22
CA ASP A 252 -12.82 -13.85 -34.95
C ASP A 252 -12.17 -12.51 -34.58
N TYR A 253 -11.45 -12.50 -33.45
CA TYR A 253 -10.80 -11.30 -32.95
C TYR A 253 -9.64 -10.80 -33.83
N GLN A 254 -9.17 -11.58 -34.81
CA GLN A 254 -8.13 -11.13 -35.73
C GLN A 254 -8.66 -10.10 -36.74
N SER A 255 -9.96 -10.17 -37.04
CA SER A 255 -10.67 -9.18 -37.86
C SER A 255 -10.97 -7.86 -37.12
N SER A 256 -10.61 -7.77 -35.83
CA SER A 256 -10.85 -6.57 -35.02
C SER A 256 -9.94 -5.41 -35.42
N SER A 257 -10.49 -4.19 -35.47
CA SER A 257 -9.70 -2.97 -35.71
C SER A 257 -8.81 -2.54 -34.52
N ILE A 258 -9.03 -3.12 -33.34
CA ILE A 258 -8.17 -2.94 -32.16
C ILE A 258 -7.37 -4.22 -31.87
N TYR A 259 -6.18 -4.04 -31.29
CA TYR A 259 -5.26 -5.10 -30.88
C TYR A 259 -5.03 -5.09 -29.36
N GLN A 260 -4.57 -6.20 -28.80
CA GLN A 260 -4.34 -6.34 -27.37
C GLN A 260 -3.06 -5.62 -26.92
N ASN A 261 -3.02 -5.15 -25.68
CA ASN A 261 -1.82 -4.57 -25.08
C ASN A 261 -0.67 -5.59 -25.07
N PRO A 262 0.59 -5.15 -25.28
CA PRO A 262 1.76 -6.03 -25.25
C PRO A 262 1.79 -6.95 -24.01
N GLY A 263 2.10 -8.23 -24.25
CA GLY A 263 2.16 -9.26 -23.22
C GLY A 263 0.81 -9.75 -22.69
N TRP A 264 -0.31 -9.30 -23.25
CA TRP A 264 -1.65 -9.78 -22.93
C TRP A 264 -2.25 -10.56 -24.10
N SER A 265 -3.07 -11.56 -23.79
CA SER A 265 -3.78 -12.38 -24.77
C SER A 265 -5.22 -11.88 -24.98
N THR A 266 -5.80 -12.20 -26.14
CA THR A 266 -7.23 -12.00 -26.42
C THR A 266 -8.09 -13.18 -25.93
N GLN A 267 -7.47 -14.22 -25.38
CA GLN A 267 -8.19 -15.32 -24.72
C GLN A 267 -8.72 -14.89 -23.36
N ALA A 268 -10.01 -15.17 -23.10
CA ALA A 268 -10.62 -14.91 -21.81
C ALA A 268 -9.93 -15.72 -20.70
N ASN A 269 -9.89 -15.15 -19.49
CA ASN A 269 -9.27 -15.74 -18.30
C ASN A 269 -7.76 -16.08 -18.45
N SER A 270 -7.06 -15.41 -19.37
CA SER A 270 -5.61 -15.51 -19.49
C SER A 270 -4.90 -14.53 -18.55
N LEU A 271 -3.69 -14.90 -18.13
CA LEU A 271 -2.77 -14.01 -17.42
C LEU A 271 -1.85 -13.29 -18.41
N ALA A 272 -1.13 -12.29 -17.91
CA ALA A 272 -0.07 -11.67 -18.70
C ALA A 272 1.06 -12.68 -18.93
N GLU A 273 1.71 -12.61 -20.09
CA GLU A 273 2.88 -13.42 -20.39
C GLU A 273 3.94 -13.28 -19.29
N GLY A 274 4.42 -14.40 -18.74
CA GLY A 274 5.42 -14.44 -17.67
C GLY A 274 4.87 -14.50 -16.24
N ASP A 275 3.54 -14.59 -16.06
CA ASP A 275 2.90 -14.91 -14.77
C ASP A 275 2.75 -16.42 -14.52
#